data_AF-A0A1Y4EN46-F1
#
_entry.id   AF-A0A1Y4EN46-F1
#
_cell.length_a   1.000
_cell.length_b   1.000
_cell.length_c   1.000
_cell.angle_alpha   90.00
_cell.angle_beta   90.00
_cell.angle_gamma   90.00
#
_symmetry.space_group_name_H-M   'P 1'
#
loop_
_entity.id
_entity.type
_entity.pdbx_description
1 polymer ?
#
loop_
_entity_poly.entity_id
_entity_poly.type
_entity_poly.pdbx_seq_one_letter_code
_entity_poly.pdbx_strand_id
1 'polypeptide(L)'
;MKWIEMMVKKLTARYMNLNKQFKVQRHTIVCQSGMEDYVSVTIDCTESFSFDFWTKELTCEYGSRYFDDVSEAFRKVYGNITIINNSK
;
A
#
# COMPACT_ATOMS: atom_id res chain seq x y z
N MET A 1 -8.13 4.00 9.47
CA MET A 1 -7.23 4.66 10.46
C MET A 1 -6.52 5.89 9.86
N LYS A 2 -6.37 7.01 10.59
CA LYS A 2 -5.75 8.26 10.06
C LYS A 2 -4.32 8.09 9.52
N TRP A 3 -3.51 7.22 10.14
CA TRP A 3 -2.12 7.03 9.69
C TRP A 3 -2.03 6.24 8.38
N ILE A 4 -2.95 5.29 8.14
CA ILE A 4 -3.03 4.53 6.89
C ILE A 4 -3.40 5.46 5.74
N GLU A 5 -4.35 6.39 5.96
CA GLU A 5 -4.69 7.41 4.96
C GLU A 5 -3.49 8.30 4.64
N MET A 6 -2.68 8.68 5.63
CA MET A 6 -1.44 9.44 5.42
C MET A 6 -0.38 8.63 4.64
N MET A 7 -0.27 7.33 4.92
CA MET A 7 0.61 6.42 4.20
C MET A 7 0.17 6.33 2.74
N VAL A 8 -1.10 6.01 2.46
CA VAL A 8 -1.63 5.90 1.10
C VAL A 8 -1.49 7.22 0.35
N LYS A 9 -1.82 8.36 0.97
CA LYS A 9 -1.62 9.67 0.35
C LYS A 9 -0.16 9.93 -0.04
N LYS A 10 0.81 9.44 0.75
CA LYS A 10 2.23 9.50 0.38
C LYS A 10 2.53 8.57 -0.80
N LEU A 11 2.08 7.31 -0.75
CA LEU A 11 2.23 6.30 -1.81
C LEU A 11 1.73 6.79 -3.17
N THR A 12 0.60 7.49 -3.16
CA THR A 12 -0.06 7.98 -4.37
C THR A 12 0.36 9.41 -4.74
N ALA A 13 1.33 9.99 -4.03
CA ALA A 13 1.81 11.34 -4.34
C ALA A 13 2.59 11.31 -5.66
N ARG A 14 2.32 12.29 -6.52
CA ARG A 14 3.02 12.43 -7.80
C ARG A 14 4.53 12.52 -7.57
N TYR A 15 5.30 11.72 -8.30
CA TYR A 15 6.77 11.61 -8.19
C TYR A 15 7.29 11.05 -6.86
N MET A 16 6.49 10.29 -6.13
CA MET A 16 7.04 9.54 -5.00
C MET A 16 8.06 8.52 -5.52
N ASN A 17 9.29 8.58 -5.01
CA ASN A 17 10.24 7.48 -5.18
C ASN A 17 9.70 6.25 -4.41
N LEU A 18 9.38 5.18 -5.15
CA LEU A 18 8.80 3.92 -4.66
C LEU A 18 9.87 2.92 -4.18
N ASN A 19 11.14 3.32 -4.10
CA ASN A 19 12.26 2.57 -3.52
C ASN A 19 12.84 3.33 -2.34
N LYS A 20 12.06 3.48 -1.26
CA LYS A 20 12.50 4.22 -0.07
C LYS A 20 11.82 3.72 1.20
N GLN A 21 12.43 4.07 2.32
CA GLN A 21 11.86 3.87 3.64
C GLN A 21 11.46 5.23 4.25
N PHE A 22 10.32 5.29 4.91
CA PHE A 22 9.87 6.46 5.65
C PHE A 22 9.01 6.08 6.85
N LYS A 23 8.84 7.01 7.79
CA LYS A 23 7.95 6.83 8.93
C LYS A 23 6.61 7.54 8.74
N VAL A 24 5.55 6.91 9.21
CA VAL A 24 4.24 7.52 9.40
C VAL A 24 3.82 7.30 10.85
N GLN A 25 3.89 8.36 11.65
CA GLN A 25 3.76 8.27 13.11
C GLN A 25 4.76 7.26 13.69
N ARG A 26 4.29 6.21 14.37
CA ARG A 26 5.13 5.13 14.93
C ARG A 26 5.49 4.04 13.93
N HIS A 27 4.82 3.99 12.78
CA HIS A 27 4.97 2.92 11.80
C HIS A 27 6.08 3.21 10.80
N THR A 28 6.90 2.21 10.53
CA THR A 28 7.97 2.23 9.53
C THR A 28 7.43 1.61 8.25
N ILE A 29 7.48 2.37 7.16
CA ILE A 29 6.98 1.96 5.85
C ILE A 29 8.18 1.81 4.92
N VAL A 30 8.34 0.62 4.35
CA VAL A 30 9.35 0.32 3.33
C VAL A 30 8.62 0.12 2.01
N CYS A 31 8.99 0.89 0.99
CA CYS A 31 8.50 0.74 -0.36
C CYS A 31 9.62 0.19 -1.23
N GLN A 32 9.28 -0.79 -2.05
CA GLN A 32 10.14 -1.37 -3.06
C GLN A 32 9.36 -1.47 -4.37
N SER A 33 9.98 -1.06 -5.47
CA SER A 33 9.42 -1.26 -6.79
C SER A 33 10.48 -1.50 -7.85
N GLY A 34 10.21 -2.45 -8.73
CA GLY A 34 10.97 -2.66 -9.96
C GLY A 34 10.43 -1.88 -11.16
N MET A 35 9.25 -1.25 -11.06
CA MET A 35 8.52 -0.62 -12.17
C MET A 35 7.86 0.70 -11.74
N GLU A 36 7.50 1.57 -12.67
CA GLU A 36 6.90 2.87 -12.34
C GLU A 36 5.45 2.76 -11.83
N ASP A 37 4.76 1.70 -12.22
CA ASP A 37 3.34 1.45 -12.02
C ASP A 37 3.04 0.37 -10.98
N TYR A 38 4.05 -0.10 -10.25
CA TYR A 38 3.88 -1.07 -9.17
C TYR A 38 4.54 -0.58 -7.88
N VAL A 39 4.04 -1.01 -6.71
CA VAL A 39 4.76 -0.87 -5.45
C VAL A 39 4.48 -2.07 -4.53
N SER A 40 5.53 -2.62 -3.96
CA SER A 40 5.46 -3.50 -2.79
C SER A 40 5.74 -2.68 -1.54
N VAL A 41 4.90 -2.84 -0.53
CA VAL A 41 4.95 -2.10 0.73
C VAL A 41 5.04 -3.06 1.89
N THR A 42 5.96 -2.80 2.81
CA THR A 42 6.07 -3.50 4.09
C THR A 42 5.90 -2.51 5.24
N ILE A 43 5.00 -2.82 6.16
CA ILE A 43 4.72 -2.07 7.37
C ILE A 43 5.38 -2.79 8.55
N ASP A 44 6.25 -2.08 9.27
CA ASP A 44 6.98 -2.54 10.46
C ASP A 44 7.72 -3.87 10.29
N CYS A 45 8.08 -4.22 9.06
CA CYS A 45 8.68 -5.51 8.69
C CYS A 45 7.79 -6.74 8.99
N THR A 46 6.49 -6.54 9.25
CA THR A 46 5.58 -7.62 9.67
C THR A 46 4.40 -7.82 8.74
N GLU A 47 3.89 -6.75 8.14
CA GLU A 47 2.73 -6.81 7.25
C GLU A 47 3.11 -6.29 5.88
N SER A 48 2.64 -6.94 4.83
CA SER A 48 2.97 -6.58 3.46
C SER A 48 1.73 -6.51 2.58
N PHE A 49 1.76 -5.58 1.64
CA PHE A 49 0.79 -5.49 0.56
C PHE A 49 1.48 -4.92 -0.67
N SER A 50 0.89 -5.12 -1.83
CA SER A 50 1.32 -4.47 -3.05
C SER A 50 0.17 -3.84 -3.78
N PHE A 51 0.49 -2.80 -4.55
CA PHE A 51 -0.49 -2.10 -5.35
C PHE A 51 0.05 -1.88 -6.76
N ASP A 52 -0.76 -2.25 -7.75
CA ASP A 52 -0.53 -1.92 -9.15
C ASP A 52 -1.33 -0.66 -9.49
N PHE A 53 -0.61 0.42 -9.78
CA PHE A 53 -1.17 1.71 -10.14
C PHE A 53 -1.80 1.72 -11.54
N TRP A 54 -1.47 0.78 -12.43
CA TRP A 54 -2.08 0.66 -13.74
C TRP A 54 -3.39 -0.12 -13.66
N THR A 55 -3.36 -1.37 -13.19
CA THR A 55 -4.54 -2.25 -13.11
C THR A 55 -5.46 -1.93 -11.93
N LYS A 56 -4.98 -1.14 -10.96
CA LYS A 56 -5.69 -0.82 -9.71
C LYS A 56 -5.93 -2.05 -8.84
N GLU A 57 -5.00 -2.99 -8.88
CA GLU A 57 -5.05 -4.21 -8.09
C GLU A 57 -4.30 -4.01 -6.76
N LEU A 58 -5.00 -4.22 -5.65
CA LEU A 58 -4.44 -4.27 -4.31
C LEU A 58 -4.32 -5.73 -3.89
N THR A 59 -3.09 -6.19 -3.68
CA THR A 59 -2.79 -7.54 -3.22
C THR A 59 -2.25 -7.50 -1.79
N CYS A 60 -2.67 -8.42 -0.94
CA CYS A 60 -2.14 -8.54 0.41
C CYS A 60 -1.93 -9.99 0.81
N GLU A 61 -0.98 -10.22 1.72
CA GLU A 61 -0.76 -11.50 2.35
C GLU A 61 -1.84 -11.76 3.43
N TYR A 62 -2.31 -13.01 3.50
CA TYR A 62 -3.40 -13.39 4.40
C TYR A 62 -3.07 -13.05 5.87
N GLY A 63 -4.01 -12.39 6.56
CA GLY A 63 -3.90 -12.07 7.98
C GLY A 63 -3.31 -10.70 8.32
N SER A 64 -3.09 -9.80 7.35
CA SER A 64 -2.76 -8.41 7.64
C SER A 64 -3.89 -7.73 8.41
N ARG A 65 -3.54 -7.13 9.56
CA ARG A 65 -4.50 -6.44 10.44
C ARG A 65 -4.95 -5.11 9.86
N TYR A 66 -4.17 -4.58 8.91
CA TYR A 66 -4.42 -3.29 8.28
C TYR A 66 -5.11 -3.39 6.92
N PHE A 67 -5.39 -4.61 6.43
CA PHE A 67 -5.83 -4.79 5.04
C PHE A 67 -7.14 -4.08 4.71
N ASP A 68 -8.15 -4.17 5.58
CA ASP A 68 -9.43 -3.49 5.36
C ASP A 68 -9.27 -1.97 5.32
N ASP A 69 -8.49 -1.41 6.26
CA ASP A 69 -8.19 0.02 6.31
C ASP A 69 -7.38 0.48 5.08
N VAL A 70 -6.41 -0.32 4.62
CA VAL A 70 -5.60 -0.04 3.42
C VAL A 70 -6.49 -0.06 2.19
N SER A 71 -7.35 -1.07 2.06
CA SER A 71 -8.31 -1.21 0.97
C SER A 71 -9.26 -0.03 0.89
N GLU A 72 -9.80 0.40 2.03
CA GLU A 72 -10.66 1.59 2.09
C GLU A 72 -9.90 2.86 1.68
N ALA A 73 -8.66 3.03 2.15
CA ALA A 73 -7.85 4.19 1.80
C ALA A 73 -7.50 4.25 0.31
N PHE A 74 -7.17 3.11 -0.34
CA PHE A 74 -6.94 3.07 -1.78
C PHE A 74 -8.23 3.31 -2.58
N ARG A 75 -9.37 2.78 -2.13
CA ARG A 75 -10.68 3.07 -2.73
C ARG A 75 -11.03 4.56 -2.68
N LYS A 76 -10.68 5.25 -1.60
CA LYS A 76 -10.88 6.72 -1.50
C LYS A 76 -10.06 7.50 -2.54
N VAL A 77 -8.90 6.98 -2.96
CA VAL A 77 -8.03 7.67 -3.94
C VAL A 77 -8.38 7.32 -5.38
N TYR A 78 -8.59 6.04 -5.68
CA TYR A 78 -8.77 5.56 -7.06
C TYR A 78 -10.22 5.18 -7.40
N GLY A 79 -11.13 5.19 -6.43
CA GLY A 79 -12.50 4.73 -6.60
C GLY A 79 -12.55 3.21 -6.63
N ASN A 80 -12.78 2.65 -7.82
CA ASN A 80 -12.90 1.21 -7.98
C ASN A 80 -11.49 0.58 -8.04
N ILE A 81 -11.20 -0.30 -7.08
CA ILE A 81 -9.96 -1.10 -7.05
C ILE A 81 -10.34 -2.57 -6.99
N THR A 82 -9.50 -3.43 -7.56
CA THR A 82 -9.64 -4.88 -7.47
C THR A 82 -8.84 -5.38 -6.28
N ILE A 83 -9.46 -6.20 -5.43
CA ILE A 83 -8.81 -6.80 -4.28
C ILE A 83 -8.38 -8.22 -4.66
N ILE A 84 -7.08 -8.50 -4.61
CA ILE A 84 -6.53 -9.85 -4.82
C ILE A 84 -6.09 -10.40 -3.47
N ASN A 85 -6.87 -11.34 -2.94
CA ASN A 85 -6.46 -12.11 -1.76
C ASN A 85 -5.67 -13.33 -2.22
N ASN A 86 -4.35 -13.29 -2.09
CA ASN A 86 -3.52 -14.49 -2.23
C ASN A 86 -3.65 -15.34 -0.96
N SER A 87 -4.82 -15.94 -0.78
CA SER A 87 -5.03 -17.04 0.16
C SER A 87 -4.75 -18.34 -0.59
N LYS A 88 -3.62 -18.98 -0.28
CA LYS A 88 -3.48 -20.41 -0.51
C LYS A 88 -3.97 -21.15 0.71
#